data_AF-A0A9N8PJL6-F1
#
_entry.id   AF-A0A9N8PJL6-F1
#
_cell.length_a   1.000
_cell.length_b   1.000
_cell.length_c   1.000
_cell.angle_alpha   90.00
_cell.angle_beta   90.00
_cell.angle_gamma   90.00
#
_symmetry.space_group_name_H-M   'P 1'
#
loop_
_entity.id
_entity.type
_entity.pdbx_description
1 polymer ?
#
loop_
_entity_poly.entity_id
_entity_poly.type
_entity_poly.pdbx_seq_one_letter_code
_entity_poly.pdbx_strand_id
1 'polypeptide(L)'
;MKHITGDNKNGFEIRNVVFRKLNPAAFESLVSWLNTADYAPRLIEGEHSHLEGVKSTGQFEEAADAASTLWNIAHKLELTDLQELIYRKIEVQTPLAANSLLMMTRMVFWNSPTNAKIDGKMRKMLKLDVAARLHEILQEEPFLFSRLVKSDVDLANYIFQYQVDHPWEEPPEHLSEDDGDDAEDDDE
;
A
#
# COMPACT_ATOMS: atom_id res chain seq x y z
N MET A 1 1.45 -11.73 -32.28
CA MET A 1 1.62 -10.51 -31.46
C MET A 1 0.57 -9.50 -31.88
N LYS A 2 -0.35 -9.11 -31.00
CA LYS A 2 -1.38 -8.12 -31.32
C LYS A 2 -0.77 -6.72 -31.17
N HIS A 3 -0.71 -5.99 -32.28
CA HIS A 3 -0.12 -4.66 -32.39
C HIS A 3 -0.80 -3.65 -31.46
N ILE A 4 0.00 -2.99 -30.60
CA ILE A 4 -0.34 -1.71 -30.00
C ILE A 4 -0.01 -0.65 -31.06
N THR A 5 -1.03 -0.02 -31.64
CA THR A 5 -0.87 1.13 -32.54
C THR A 5 -1.21 2.40 -31.78
N GLY A 6 -0.21 3.24 -31.49
CA GLY A 6 -0.40 4.60 -30.97
C GLY A 6 -0.05 5.62 -32.05
N ASP A 7 -0.98 6.52 -32.36
CA ASP A 7 -0.76 7.71 -33.19
C ASP A 7 -0.55 8.91 -32.25
N ASN A 8 0.52 9.68 -32.49
CA ASN A 8 0.93 10.85 -31.70
C ASN A 8 -0.13 11.96 -31.64
N LYS A 9 -1.25 11.85 -32.38
CA LYS A 9 -2.37 12.80 -32.36
C LYS A 9 -3.56 12.41 -31.48
N ASN A 10 -3.72 11.14 -31.10
CA ASN A 10 -4.96 10.64 -30.45
C ASN A 10 -4.75 10.00 -29.06
N GLY A 11 -3.51 9.94 -28.56
CA GLY A 11 -3.21 9.21 -27.33
C GLY A 11 -3.32 7.69 -27.47
N PHE A 12 -3.00 6.95 -26.41
CA PHE A 12 -3.07 5.50 -26.38
C PHE A 12 -4.54 5.02 -26.37
N GLU A 13 -4.95 4.24 -27.35
CA GLU A 13 -6.29 3.66 -27.42
C GLU A 13 -6.34 2.28 -26.70
N ILE A 14 -7.07 2.20 -25.59
CA ILE A 14 -7.28 0.94 -24.86
C ILE A 14 -8.41 0.14 -25.53
N ARG A 15 -8.03 -0.82 -26.38
CA ARG A 15 -9.02 -1.66 -27.10
C ARG A 15 -9.61 -2.79 -26.26
N ASN A 16 -8.90 -3.27 -25.25
CA ASN A 16 -9.37 -4.34 -24.38
C ASN A 16 -10.43 -3.83 -23.40
N VAL A 17 -11.62 -4.42 -23.47
CA VAL A 17 -12.81 -4.02 -22.71
C VAL A 17 -12.57 -4.06 -21.19
N VAL A 18 -11.69 -4.96 -20.73
CA VAL A 18 -11.31 -5.12 -19.31
C VAL A 18 -10.63 -3.88 -18.73
N PHE A 19 -10.01 -3.05 -19.59
CA PHE A 19 -9.21 -1.89 -19.19
C PHE A 19 -9.79 -0.55 -19.64
N ARG A 20 -10.93 -0.52 -20.35
CA ARG A 20 -11.52 0.71 -20.90
C ARG A 20 -11.86 1.78 -19.85
N LYS A 21 -11.98 1.40 -18.58
CA LYS A 21 -12.26 2.31 -17.45
C LYS A 21 -10.99 2.94 -16.86
N LEU A 22 -9.81 2.45 -17.22
CA LEU A 22 -8.54 3.01 -16.76
C LEU A 22 -8.11 4.15 -17.67
N ASN A 23 -7.58 5.21 -17.08
CA ASN A 23 -6.89 6.26 -17.83
C ASN A 23 -5.67 5.63 -18.53
N PRO A 24 -5.39 5.92 -19.82
CA PRO A 24 -4.18 5.43 -20.48
C PRO A 24 -2.87 5.73 -19.76
N ALA A 25 -2.78 6.82 -18.99
CA ALA A 25 -1.63 7.12 -18.15
C ALA A 25 -1.32 6.01 -17.11
N ALA A 26 -2.32 5.23 -16.70
CA ALA A 26 -2.14 4.08 -15.80
C ALA A 26 -1.25 2.97 -16.39
N PHE A 27 -1.03 2.97 -17.71
CA PHE A 27 -0.19 1.99 -18.40
C PHE A 27 1.26 2.43 -18.56
N GLU A 28 1.61 3.67 -18.19
CA GLU A 28 2.99 4.17 -18.33
C GLU A 28 3.99 3.31 -17.57
N SER A 29 3.64 2.87 -16.35
CA SER A 29 4.46 1.97 -15.54
C SER A 29 4.60 0.58 -16.18
N LEU A 30 3.56 0.08 -16.86
CA LEU A 30 3.63 -1.19 -17.60
C LEU A 30 4.57 -1.06 -18.81
N VAL A 31 4.46 0.03 -19.57
CA VAL A 31 5.34 0.31 -20.72
C VAL A 31 6.78 0.45 -20.25
N SER A 32 7.02 1.13 -19.13
CA SER A 32 8.33 1.25 -18.50
C SER A 32 8.92 -0.13 -18.18
N TRP A 33 8.12 -1.03 -17.57
CA TRP A 33 8.54 -2.40 -17.27
C TRP A 33 8.86 -3.22 -18.52
N LEU A 34 8.02 -3.16 -19.56
CA LEU A 34 8.28 -3.87 -20.82
C LEU A 34 9.58 -3.44 -21.48
N ASN A 35 9.99 -2.18 -21.31
CA ASN A 35 11.20 -1.64 -21.94
C ASN A 35 12.47 -1.80 -21.09
N THR A 36 12.33 -1.85 -19.76
CA THR A 36 13.49 -1.76 -18.85
C THR A 36 13.59 -2.89 -17.84
N ALA A 37 12.61 -3.81 -17.81
CA ALA A 37 12.40 -4.80 -16.76
C ALA A 37 12.15 -4.21 -15.36
N ASP A 38 11.94 -2.89 -15.25
CA ASP A 38 11.55 -2.17 -14.02
C ASP A 38 10.49 -1.10 -14.34
N TYR A 39 9.73 -0.61 -13.36
CA TYR A 39 8.64 0.35 -13.58
C TYR A 39 8.91 1.73 -12.97
N ALA A 40 8.36 2.78 -13.58
CA ALA A 40 8.39 4.14 -13.06
C ALA A 40 6.97 4.64 -12.70
N PRO A 41 6.81 5.46 -11.63
CA PRO A 41 7.79 5.77 -10.59
C PRO A 41 8.23 4.52 -9.80
N ARG A 42 9.50 4.49 -9.36
CA ARG A 42 10.13 3.31 -8.73
C ARG A 42 9.91 3.30 -7.23
N LEU A 43 9.46 2.17 -6.71
CA LEU A 43 9.76 1.77 -5.33
C LEU A 43 11.16 1.13 -5.33
N ILE A 44 12.04 1.52 -4.40
CA ILE A 44 13.44 1.09 -4.37
C ILE A 44 13.65 0.04 -3.27
N GLU A 45 14.53 -0.92 -3.52
CA GLU A 45 14.91 -1.97 -2.57
C GLU A 45 16.17 -1.50 -1.80
N GLY A 46 16.11 -1.34 -0.47
CA GLY A 46 17.26 -0.94 0.35
C GLY A 46 17.00 -0.90 1.86
N GLU A 47 18.07 -0.94 2.68
CA GLU A 47 18.04 -0.95 4.17
C GLU A 47 17.59 0.38 4.80
N HIS A 48 17.48 1.44 4.00
CA HIS A 48 16.91 2.71 4.40
C HIS A 48 15.84 3.10 3.38
N SER A 49 14.66 3.48 3.86
CA SER A 49 13.53 3.99 3.07
C SER A 49 13.87 5.36 2.48
N HIS A 50 14.81 5.39 1.54
CA HIS A 50 15.23 6.57 0.81
C HIS A 50 15.12 6.26 -0.68
N LEU A 51 14.08 6.82 -1.28
CA LEU A 51 13.80 6.76 -2.70
C LEU A 51 14.82 7.65 -3.46
N GLU A 52 15.64 7.07 -4.32
CA GLU A 52 16.51 7.79 -5.25
C GLU A 52 15.67 8.73 -6.15
N GLY A 53 15.91 10.04 -6.04
CA GLY A 53 15.22 11.06 -6.82
C GLY A 53 13.88 11.56 -6.28
N VAL A 54 13.42 11.02 -5.15
CA VAL A 54 12.22 11.53 -4.45
C VAL A 54 12.66 12.51 -3.36
N LYS A 55 12.09 13.71 -3.46
CA LYS A 55 12.35 14.88 -2.65
C LYS A 55 11.26 15.13 -1.60
N SER A 56 10.17 14.36 -1.57
CA SER A 56 9.07 14.52 -0.62
C SER A 56 8.24 13.26 -0.34
N THR A 57 7.53 13.24 0.79
CA THR A 57 6.54 12.22 1.16
C THR A 57 5.43 12.04 0.14
N GLY A 58 4.96 13.12 -0.50
CA GLY A 58 3.93 13.05 -1.53
C GLY A 58 4.33 12.22 -2.76
N GLN A 59 5.62 12.22 -3.13
CA GLN A 59 6.10 11.39 -4.24
C GLN A 59 6.15 9.89 -3.91
N PHE A 60 6.24 9.53 -2.62
CA PHE A 60 6.09 8.14 -2.19
C PHE A 60 4.64 7.67 -2.31
N GLU A 61 3.68 8.52 -1.91
CA GLU A 61 2.26 8.20 -2.07
C GLU A 61 1.88 8.03 -3.55
N GLU A 62 2.40 8.90 -4.43
CA GLU A 62 2.26 8.75 -5.88
C GLU A 62 2.87 7.43 -6.38
N ALA A 63 4.04 7.04 -5.88
CA ALA A 63 4.68 5.78 -6.25
C ALA A 63 3.89 4.56 -5.75
N ALA A 64 3.33 4.62 -4.54
CA ALA A 64 2.48 3.57 -3.98
C ALA A 64 1.16 3.44 -4.75
N ASP A 65 0.55 4.55 -5.18
CA ASP A 65 -0.66 4.54 -6.02
C ASP A 65 -0.38 3.95 -7.42
N ALA A 66 0.74 4.36 -8.04
CA ALA A 66 1.19 3.81 -9.31
C ALA A 66 1.45 2.29 -9.20
N ALA A 67 2.14 1.85 -8.15
CA ALA A 67 2.38 0.42 -7.88
C ALA A 67 1.08 -0.36 -7.65
N SER A 68 0.12 0.20 -6.92
CA SER A 68 -1.21 -0.39 -6.69
C SER A 68 -1.99 -0.58 -7.99
N THR A 69 -1.95 0.44 -8.84
CA THR A 69 -2.58 0.40 -10.16
C THR A 69 -1.90 -0.62 -11.08
N LEU A 70 -0.57 -0.63 -11.08
CA LEU A 70 0.22 -1.57 -11.87
C LEU A 70 -0.01 -3.02 -11.43
N TRP A 71 -0.14 -3.27 -10.13
CA TRP A 71 -0.50 -4.60 -9.60
C TRP A 71 -1.81 -5.11 -10.21
N ASN A 72 -2.83 -4.27 -10.26
CA ASN A 72 -4.13 -4.64 -10.83
C ASN A 72 -4.09 -4.88 -12.33
N ILE A 73 -3.27 -4.13 -13.07
CA ILE A 73 -3.02 -4.38 -14.48
C ILE A 73 -2.29 -5.71 -14.66
N ALA A 74 -1.22 -5.95 -13.90
CA ALA A 74 -0.44 -7.18 -13.93
C ALA A 74 -1.31 -8.40 -13.60
N HIS A 75 -2.15 -8.30 -12.57
CA HIS A 75 -3.10 -9.32 -12.16
C HIS A 75 -4.08 -9.68 -13.29
N LYS A 76 -4.70 -8.68 -13.93
CA LYS A 76 -5.67 -8.89 -15.03
C LYS A 76 -5.03 -9.43 -16.31
N LEU A 77 -3.73 -9.20 -16.49
CA LEU A 77 -2.95 -9.69 -17.62
C LEU A 77 -2.16 -10.97 -17.29
N GLU A 78 -2.30 -11.51 -16.08
CA GLU A 78 -1.58 -12.68 -15.58
C GLU A 78 -0.04 -12.54 -15.67
N LEU A 79 0.46 -11.31 -15.54
CA LEU A 79 1.89 -10.97 -15.57
C LEU A 79 2.54 -11.26 -14.21
N THR A 80 2.77 -12.55 -13.95
CA THR A 80 3.27 -13.02 -12.64
C THR A 80 4.63 -12.40 -12.28
N ASP A 81 5.56 -12.28 -13.24
CA ASP A 81 6.88 -11.69 -12.99
C ASP A 81 6.79 -10.22 -12.54
N LEU A 82 5.86 -9.46 -13.11
CA LEU A 82 5.61 -8.08 -12.70
C LEU A 82 4.96 -8.02 -11.32
N GLN A 83 4.04 -8.93 -11.00
CA GLN A 83 3.50 -9.05 -9.64
C GLN A 83 4.59 -9.37 -8.62
N GLU A 84 5.52 -10.27 -8.95
CA GLU A 84 6.65 -10.57 -8.07
C GLU A 84 7.57 -9.37 -7.85
N LEU A 85 7.87 -8.61 -8.89
CA LEU A 85 8.68 -7.38 -8.78
C LEU A 85 8.00 -6.36 -7.87
N ILE A 86 6.70 -6.12 -8.05
CA ILE A 86 5.93 -5.19 -7.23
C ILE A 86 5.91 -5.65 -5.77
N TYR A 87 5.68 -6.95 -5.53
CA TYR A 87 5.70 -7.53 -4.20
C TYR A 87 7.04 -7.32 -3.48
N ARG A 88 8.17 -7.65 -4.12
CA ARG A 88 9.50 -7.50 -3.50
C ARG A 88 9.77 -6.05 -3.11
N LYS A 89 9.45 -5.11 -4.00
CA LYS A 89 9.62 -3.69 -3.73
C LYS A 89 8.74 -3.19 -2.58
N ILE A 90 7.51 -3.69 -2.43
CA ILE A 90 6.64 -3.31 -1.31
C ILE A 90 7.09 -3.97 0.00
N GLU A 91 7.49 -5.24 -0.05
CA GLU A 91 7.96 -6.00 1.11
C GLU A 91 9.15 -5.30 1.80
N VAL A 92 10.09 -4.77 1.02
CA VAL A 92 11.25 -4.01 1.55
C VAL A 92 10.85 -2.64 2.13
N GLN A 93 9.73 -2.07 1.69
CA GLN A 93 9.23 -0.78 2.18
C GLN A 93 8.27 -0.92 3.38
N THR A 94 8.00 -2.14 3.84
CA THR A 94 7.11 -2.38 4.98
C THR A 94 7.85 -2.03 6.28
N PRO A 95 7.23 -1.28 7.23
CA PRO A 95 5.84 -0.83 7.23
C PRO A 95 5.58 0.38 6.32
N LEU A 96 4.50 0.30 5.52
CA LEU A 96 4.03 1.43 4.70
C LEU A 96 3.33 2.49 5.59
N ALA A 97 3.30 3.76 5.18
CA ALA A 97 2.41 4.75 5.78
C ALA A 97 0.94 4.31 5.71
N ALA A 98 0.10 4.65 6.69
CA ALA A 98 -1.26 4.13 6.81
C ALA A 98 -2.10 4.35 5.54
N ASN A 99 -2.06 5.54 4.95
CA ASN A 99 -2.74 5.85 3.69
C ASN A 99 -2.29 4.92 2.55
N SER A 100 -0.98 4.79 2.33
CA SER A 100 -0.41 3.91 1.28
C SER A 100 -0.76 2.44 1.51
N LEU A 101 -0.72 1.97 2.76
CA LEU A 101 -1.11 0.62 3.14
C LEU A 101 -2.57 0.34 2.79
N LEU A 102 -3.48 1.25 3.17
CA LEU A 102 -4.91 1.10 2.91
C LEU A 102 -5.25 1.20 1.43
N MET A 103 -4.58 2.08 0.67
CA MET A 103 -4.74 2.17 -0.78
C MET A 103 -4.32 0.88 -1.47
N MET A 104 -3.12 0.37 -1.14
CA MET A 104 -2.61 -0.88 -1.69
C MET A 104 -3.52 -2.06 -1.35
N THR A 105 -3.92 -2.18 -0.07
CA THR A 105 -4.82 -3.24 0.40
C THR A 105 -6.15 -3.17 -0.34
N ARG A 106 -6.75 -1.99 -0.47
CA ARG A 106 -8.00 -1.83 -1.23
C ARG A 106 -7.84 -2.28 -2.68
N MET A 107 -6.75 -1.91 -3.34
CA MET A 107 -6.55 -2.21 -4.75
C MET A 107 -6.31 -3.71 -4.99
N VAL A 108 -5.52 -4.37 -4.13
CA VAL A 108 -5.28 -5.81 -4.20
C VAL A 108 -6.56 -6.60 -3.93
N PHE A 109 -7.32 -6.23 -2.89
CA PHE A 109 -8.53 -6.94 -2.48
C PHE A 109 -9.74 -6.63 -3.37
N TRP A 110 -9.70 -5.57 -4.19
CA TRP A 110 -10.75 -5.29 -5.19
C TRP A 110 -10.91 -6.41 -6.23
N ASN A 111 -9.84 -7.14 -6.54
CA ASN A 111 -9.91 -8.27 -7.49
C ASN A 111 -10.05 -9.59 -6.73
N SER A 112 -10.75 -10.56 -7.33
CA SER A 112 -10.77 -11.93 -6.83
C SER A 112 -9.35 -12.51 -6.79
N PRO A 113 -9.02 -13.33 -5.77
CA PRO A 113 -7.71 -13.95 -5.70
C PRO A 113 -7.44 -14.85 -6.90
N THR A 114 -6.18 -14.94 -7.29
CA THR A 114 -5.71 -15.88 -8.32
C THR A 114 -5.05 -17.09 -7.68
N ASN A 115 -4.82 -18.14 -8.47
CA ASN A 115 -4.03 -19.29 -8.04
C ASN A 115 -2.52 -18.99 -8.00
N ALA A 116 -2.09 -17.78 -8.38
CA ALA A 116 -0.69 -17.40 -8.35
C ALA A 116 -0.21 -17.29 -6.90
N LYS A 117 0.89 -17.97 -6.56
CA LYS A 117 1.48 -17.95 -5.22
C LYS A 117 1.77 -16.53 -4.73
N ILE A 118 2.14 -15.63 -5.64
CA ILE A 118 2.49 -14.24 -5.31
C ILE A 118 1.27 -13.42 -4.87
N ASP A 119 0.09 -13.67 -5.43
CA ASP A 119 -1.14 -13.00 -5.01
C ASP A 119 -1.50 -13.37 -3.57
N GLY A 120 -1.38 -14.66 -3.22
CA GLY A 120 -1.54 -15.12 -1.84
C GLY A 120 -0.54 -14.49 -0.87
N LYS A 121 0.72 -14.33 -1.27
CA LYS A 121 1.75 -13.65 -0.46
C LYS A 121 1.41 -12.18 -0.22
N MET A 122 1.10 -11.44 -1.29
CA MET A 122 0.74 -10.02 -1.22
C MET A 122 -0.47 -9.80 -0.30
N ARG A 123 -1.55 -10.56 -0.51
CA ARG A 123 -2.75 -10.49 0.34
C ARG A 123 -2.46 -10.81 1.79
N LYS A 124 -1.61 -11.81 2.05
CA LYS A 124 -1.22 -12.20 3.42
C LYS A 124 -0.42 -11.10 4.13
N MET A 125 0.54 -10.50 3.43
CA MET A 125 1.35 -9.41 3.96
C MET A 125 0.47 -8.20 4.32
N LEU A 126 -0.35 -7.73 3.37
CA LEU A 126 -1.19 -6.55 3.55
C LEU A 126 -2.23 -6.73 4.67
N LYS A 127 -2.93 -7.88 4.71
CA LYS A 127 -3.93 -8.11 5.78
C LYS A 127 -3.29 -8.20 7.16
N LEU A 128 -2.10 -8.79 7.26
CA LEU A 128 -1.37 -8.90 8.52
C LEU A 128 -0.94 -7.51 9.01
N ASP A 129 -0.37 -6.70 8.12
CA ASP A 129 0.09 -5.34 8.45
C ASP A 129 -1.09 -4.45 8.88
N VAL A 130 -2.21 -4.49 8.16
CA VAL A 130 -3.44 -3.76 8.54
C VAL A 130 -3.97 -4.21 9.90
N ALA A 131 -3.97 -5.51 10.18
CA ALA A 131 -4.45 -6.03 11.46
C ALA A 131 -3.51 -5.67 12.63
N ALA A 132 -2.20 -5.83 12.44
CA ALA A 132 -1.20 -5.54 13.46
C ALA A 132 -1.16 -4.04 13.84
N ARG A 133 -1.42 -3.15 12.87
CA ARG A 133 -1.37 -1.69 13.06
C ARG A 133 -2.75 -1.04 13.11
N LEU A 134 -3.79 -1.80 13.46
CA LEU A 134 -5.17 -1.30 13.45
C LEU A 134 -5.35 0.01 14.22
N HIS A 135 -4.70 0.15 15.37
CA HIS A 135 -4.89 1.30 16.26
C HIS A 135 -4.32 2.59 15.67
N GLU A 136 -3.10 2.54 15.13
CA GLU A 136 -2.47 3.62 14.37
C GLU A 136 -3.35 4.02 13.17
N ILE A 137 -3.81 3.02 12.40
CA ILE A 137 -4.66 3.24 11.23
C ILE A 137 -5.99 3.92 11.59
N LEU A 138 -6.60 3.57 12.73
CA LEU A 138 -7.85 4.19 13.17
C LEU A 138 -7.64 5.63 13.66
N GLN A 139 -6.45 5.98 14.14
CA GLN A 139 -6.10 7.36 14.51
C GLN A 139 -5.82 8.22 13.28
N GLU A 140 -5.08 7.69 12.31
CA GLU A 140 -4.64 8.45 11.14
C GLU A 140 -5.69 8.47 10.02
N GLU A 141 -6.26 7.30 9.67
CA GLU A 141 -7.04 7.09 8.45
C GLU A 141 -8.37 6.32 8.66
N PRO A 142 -9.22 6.71 9.65
CA PRO A 142 -10.42 5.95 10.01
C PRO A 142 -11.44 5.81 8.88
N PHE A 143 -11.57 6.84 8.03
CA PHE A 143 -12.52 6.83 6.91
C PHE A 143 -12.10 5.90 5.79
N LEU A 144 -10.80 5.86 5.45
CA LEU A 144 -10.27 4.94 4.44
C LEU A 144 -10.35 3.50 4.95
N PHE A 145 -10.01 3.27 6.21
CA PHE A 145 -10.15 1.96 6.84
C PHE A 145 -11.61 1.46 6.79
N SER A 146 -12.57 2.30 7.18
CA SER A 146 -14.00 1.94 7.15
C SER A 146 -14.47 1.54 5.74
N ARG A 147 -14.00 2.23 4.69
CA ARG A 147 -14.32 1.87 3.31
C ARG A 147 -13.72 0.53 2.91
N LEU A 148 -12.48 0.25 3.33
CA LEU A 148 -11.79 -1.00 3.04
C LEU A 148 -12.54 -2.19 3.64
N VAL A 149 -12.80 -2.20 4.94
CA VAL A 149 -13.46 -3.33 5.62
C VAL A 149 -14.91 -3.54 5.18
N LYS A 150 -15.60 -2.49 4.73
CA LYS A 150 -16.95 -2.62 4.13
C LYS A 150 -16.94 -3.27 2.75
N SER A 151 -15.80 -3.21 2.05
CA SER A 151 -15.67 -3.75 0.69
C SER A 151 -15.25 -5.21 0.64
N ASP A 152 -14.71 -5.76 1.74
CA ASP A 152 -14.21 -7.13 1.81
C ASP A 152 -14.48 -7.76 3.18
N VAL A 153 -15.41 -8.72 3.21
CA VAL A 153 -15.87 -9.39 4.44
C VAL A 153 -14.79 -10.31 5.02
N ASP A 154 -14.01 -10.98 4.18
CA ASP A 154 -12.98 -11.91 4.63
C ASP A 154 -11.82 -11.16 5.29
N LEU A 155 -11.45 -10.00 4.74
CA LEU A 155 -10.50 -9.08 5.34
C LEU A 155 -11.03 -8.56 6.69
N ALA A 156 -12.29 -8.13 6.76
CA ALA A 156 -12.89 -7.65 8.00
C ALA A 156 -12.89 -8.73 9.10
N ASN A 157 -13.29 -9.96 8.76
CA ASN A 157 -13.26 -11.09 9.66
C ASN A 157 -11.85 -11.42 10.15
N TYR A 158 -10.86 -11.38 9.25
CA TYR A 158 -9.46 -11.60 9.60
C TYR A 158 -8.96 -10.55 10.60
N ILE A 159 -9.22 -9.27 10.35
CA ILE A 159 -8.80 -8.18 11.24
C ILE A 159 -9.45 -8.36 12.62
N PHE A 160 -10.75 -8.65 12.66
CA PHE A 160 -11.47 -8.90 13.91
C PHE A 160 -10.86 -10.07 14.71
N GLN A 161 -10.68 -11.23 14.06
CA GLN A 161 -10.11 -12.39 14.73
C GLN A 161 -8.69 -12.11 15.23
N TYR A 162 -7.88 -11.38 14.45
CA TYR A 162 -6.55 -11.00 14.87
C TYR A 162 -6.56 -10.15 16.16
N GLN A 163 -7.49 -9.21 16.31
CA GLN A 163 -7.61 -8.42 17.55
C GLN A 163 -8.11 -9.25 18.74
N VAL A 164 -8.95 -10.27 18.50
CA VAL A 164 -9.36 -11.20 19.55
C VAL A 164 -8.15 -11.99 20.06
N ASP A 165 -7.29 -12.45 19.14
CA ASP A 165 -6.11 -13.25 19.46
C ASP A 165 -4.94 -12.40 20.02
N HIS A 166 -4.92 -11.10 19.68
CA HIS A 166 -3.91 -10.13 20.10
C HIS A 166 -4.61 -8.87 20.63
N PRO A 167 -5.21 -8.93 21.84
CA PRO A 167 -5.87 -7.78 22.43
C PRO A 167 -4.89 -6.62 22.56
N TRP A 168 -5.34 -5.42 22.27
CA TRP A 168 -4.51 -4.25 22.49
C TRP A 168 -4.30 -4.01 23.98
N GLU A 169 -3.05 -3.78 24.35
CA GLU A 169 -2.64 -3.38 25.69
C GLU A 169 -2.34 -1.89 25.66
N GLU A 170 -3.03 -1.11 26.51
CA GLU A 170 -2.69 0.30 26.71
C GLU A 170 -1.22 0.39 27.10
N PRO A 171 -0.41 1.24 26.44
CA PRO A 171 0.94 1.48 26.91
C PRO A 171 0.84 1.96 28.36
N PRO A 172 1.66 1.42 29.28
CA PRO A 172 1.56 1.76 30.69
C PRO A 172 1.64 3.27 30.83
N GLU A 173 0.66 3.85 31.54
CA GLU A 173 0.73 5.26 31.91
C GLU A 173 2.04 5.46 32.66
N HIS A 174 2.99 6.17 32.03
CA HIS A 174 4.05 6.82 32.78
C HIS A 174 3.36 7.91 33.60
N LEU A 175 2.84 7.52 34.77
CA LEU A 175 2.65 8.43 35.87
C LEU A 175 4.05 8.97 36.15
N SER A 176 4.35 10.17 35.63
CA SER A 176 5.48 10.94 36.12
C SER A 176 5.18 11.20 37.59
N GLU A 177 5.74 10.36 38.46
CA GLU A 177 5.87 10.66 39.88
C GLU A 177 6.68 11.95 39.99
N ASP A 178 5.98 13.03 40.31
CA ASP A 178 6.30 13.91 41.43
C ASP A 178 7.79 14.29 41.56
N ASP A 179 8.20 15.36 40.87
CA ASP A 179 9.21 16.25 41.45
C ASP A 179 8.43 17.37 42.13
N GLY A 180 8.11 17.12 43.40
CA GLY A 180 7.61 18.12 44.32
C GLY A 180 8.65 19.21 44.52
N ASP A 181 8.32 20.42 44.08
CA ASP A 181 8.96 21.66 44.52
C ASP A 181 8.00 22.39 45.47
N ASP A 182 7.76 21.80 46.65
CA ASP A 182 7.44 22.58 47.84
C ASP A 182 8.76 23.17 48.36
N ALA A 183 9.13 24.32 47.80
CA ALA A 183 10.12 25.21 48.41
C ALA A 183 9.38 26.41 49.00
N GLU A 184 8.90 26.23 50.24
CA GLU A 184 8.76 27.34 51.18
C GLU A 184 10.17 27.86 51.48
N ASP A 185 10.52 29.04 50.96
CA ASP A 185 11.57 29.87 51.53
C ASP A 185 10.93 31.19 51.99
N ASP A 186 10.69 31.25 53.30
CA ASP A 186 10.75 32.47 54.10
C ASP A 186 12.12 33.14 53.90
N ASP A 187 12.14 34.42 53.51
CA ASP A 187 12.98 35.49 54.08
C ASP A 187 13.07 36.71 53.13
N GLU A 188 12.29 37.76 53.44
CA GLU A 188 12.64 39.22 53.51
C GLU A 188 11.41 40.15 53.36
#